data_AF-A0A7C3GLT2-F1
#
_entry.id   AF-A0A7C3GLT2-F1
#
_cell.length_a   1.000
_cell.length_b   1.000
_cell.length_c   1.000
_cell.angle_alpha   90.00
_cell.angle_beta   90.00
_cell.angle_gamma   90.00
#
_symmetry.space_group_name_H-M   'P 1'
#
loop_
_entity.id
_entity.type
_entity.pdbx_description
1 polymer ?
#
loop_
_entity_poly.entity_id
_entity_poly.type
_entity_poly.pdbx_seq_one_letter_code
_entity_poly.pdbx_strand_id
1 'polypeptide(L)'
;MKAKFLILSGVLVFSACATGPSVYGPAQGRGLGFQEQQIENNRFQVSYTARTADEARNLSLLRAAELTQAQGYNYFRVIGSETSGQNARRSNVSTSVGVGVGSGGGYRRG
;
A
#
# COMPACT_ATOMS: atom_id res chain seq x y z
N MET A 1 -32.84 19.87 -45.47
CA MET A 1 -31.94 18.78 -45.93
C MET A 1 -30.55 19.39 -46.08
N LYS A 2 -29.55 19.08 -45.25
CA LYS A 2 -28.69 17.89 -45.37
C LYS A 2 -27.98 17.70 -44.02
N ALA A 3 -28.13 16.51 -43.44
CA ALA A 3 -27.38 16.08 -42.27
C ALA A 3 -25.91 15.88 -42.64
N LYS A 4 -24.99 16.33 -41.79
CA LYS A 4 -23.60 15.88 -41.78
C LYS A 4 -23.33 15.25 -40.41
N PHE A 5 -23.51 13.94 -40.40
CA PHE A 5 -23.05 13.03 -39.35
C PHE A 5 -21.51 12.97 -39.34
N LEU A 6 -20.98 12.50 -38.19
CA LEU A 6 -19.62 12.01 -37.93
C LEU A 6 -18.57 13.05 -37.52
N ILE A 7 -18.29 13.11 -36.21
CA ILE A 7 -17.13 12.42 -35.62
C ILE A 7 -17.48 12.16 -34.14
N LEU A 8 -17.85 10.91 -33.87
CA LEU A 8 -18.01 10.35 -32.53
C LEU A 8 -16.60 10.08 -32.00
N SER A 9 -15.98 11.07 -31.35
CA SER A 9 -14.72 10.85 -30.64
C SER A 9 -15.05 10.14 -29.32
N GLY A 10 -14.89 8.82 -29.33
CA GLY A 10 -15.17 7.95 -28.21
C GLY A 10 -14.30 8.30 -27.01
N VAL A 11 -14.93 8.86 -25.98
CA VAL A 11 -14.34 8.91 -24.63
C VAL A 11 -14.31 7.48 -24.11
N LEU A 12 -13.13 6.87 -24.10
CA LEU A 12 -12.88 5.64 -23.35
C LEU A 12 -13.03 5.97 -21.87
N VAL A 13 -14.21 5.73 -21.32
CA VAL A 13 -14.42 5.70 -19.87
C VAL A 13 -13.72 4.44 -19.37
N PHE A 14 -12.54 4.62 -18.78
CA PHE A 14 -11.83 3.55 -18.11
C PHE A 14 -12.71 3.10 -16.93
N SER A 15 -13.35 1.95 -17.06
CA SER A 15 -14.02 1.28 -15.95
C SER A 15 -12.97 1.02 -14.89
N ALA A 16 -13.01 1.81 -13.81
CA ALA A 16 -12.29 1.50 -12.60
C ALA A 16 -12.82 0.16 -12.11
N CYS A 17 -12.04 -0.91 -12.29
CA CYS A 17 -12.24 -2.17 -11.59
C CYS A 17 -12.09 -1.88 -10.10
N ALA A 18 -13.19 -1.49 -9.46
CA ALA A 18 -13.32 -1.43 -8.01
C ALA A 18 -13.11 -2.84 -7.47
N THR A 19 -11.85 -3.11 -7.13
CA THR A 19 -11.32 -4.41 -6.76
C THR A 19 -11.64 -4.66 -5.29
N GLY A 20 -12.87 -5.11 -5.02
CA GLY A 20 -13.26 -5.82 -3.79
C GLY A 20 -13.15 -5.06 -2.45
N PRO A 21 -13.92 -5.45 -1.42
CA PRO A 21 -13.86 -4.82 -0.12
C PRO A 21 -12.71 -5.41 0.71
N SER A 22 -11.46 -5.11 0.35
CA SER A 22 -10.45 -4.97 1.41
C SER A 22 -10.63 -3.56 1.94
N VAL A 23 -11.09 -3.41 3.18
CA VAL A 23 -11.16 -2.10 3.84
C VAL A 23 -9.73 -1.65 4.10
N TYR A 24 -9.05 -1.21 3.04
CA TYR A 24 -7.75 -0.60 3.09
C TYR A 24 -7.95 0.77 3.73
N GLY A 25 -7.53 0.87 4.98
CA GLY A 25 -7.80 2.02 5.81
C GLY A 25 -7.01 1.92 7.12
N PRO A 26 -6.95 3.01 7.89
CA PRO A 26 -6.30 3.00 9.18
C PRO A 26 -7.00 2.00 10.11
N ALA A 27 -6.24 1.25 10.89
CA ALA A 27 -6.81 0.30 11.84
C ALA A 27 -7.54 1.06 12.96
N GLN A 28 -8.84 0.83 13.13
CA GLN A 28 -9.56 1.24 14.34
C GLN A 28 -9.28 0.24 15.47
N GLY A 29 -8.48 0.65 16.45
CA GLY A 29 -8.16 -0.17 17.63
C GLY A 29 -7.40 -1.45 17.27
N ARG A 30 -7.93 -2.62 17.65
CA ARG A 30 -7.39 -3.94 17.27
C ARG A 30 -8.04 -4.52 15.99
N GLY A 31 -8.69 -3.67 15.20
CA GLY A 31 -9.38 -4.05 13.96
C GLY A 31 -8.45 -4.29 12.78
N LEU A 32 -9.06 -4.58 11.62
CA LEU A 32 -8.36 -4.66 10.35
C LEU A 32 -7.88 -3.26 9.91
N GLY A 33 -6.76 -3.20 9.20
CA GLY A 33 -6.24 -1.95 8.64
C GLY A 33 -4.75 -1.75 8.91
N PHE A 34 -4.25 -0.59 8.46
CA PHE A 34 -2.85 -0.21 8.64
C PHE A 34 -2.63 0.65 9.89
N GLN A 35 -1.44 0.53 10.48
CA GLN A 35 -0.92 1.50 11.44
C GLN A 35 0.49 1.88 11.03
N GLU A 36 0.82 3.14 11.20
CA GLU A 36 2.13 3.69 10.89
C GLU A 36 2.72 4.32 12.15
N GLN A 37 4.00 4.04 12.37
CA GLN A 37 4.77 4.60 13.46
C GLN A 37 6.07 5.17 12.90
N GLN A 38 6.28 6.46 13.11
CA GLN A 38 7.55 7.08 12.78
C GLN A 38 8.56 6.77 13.89
N ILE A 39 9.70 6.19 13.50
CA ILE A 39 10.82 5.94 14.42
C ILE A 39 11.81 7.12 14.32
N GLU A 40 12.14 7.52 13.09
CA GLU A 40 13.02 8.65 12.77
C GLU A 40 12.50 9.38 11.53
N ASN A 41 13.11 10.52 11.18
CA ASN A 41 12.76 11.30 9.98
C ASN A 41 12.76 10.49 8.68
N ASN A 42 13.59 9.44 8.61
CA ASN A 42 13.78 8.63 7.42
C ASN A 42 13.43 7.14 7.64
N ARG A 43 12.82 6.81 8.78
CA ARG A 43 12.53 5.42 9.17
C ARG A 43 11.15 5.30 9.78
N PHE A 44 10.36 4.41 9.21
CA PHE A 44 8.98 4.18 9.57
C PHE A 44 8.73 2.69 9.78
N GLN A 45 7.86 2.37 10.71
CA GLN A 45 7.31 1.04 10.87
C GLN A 45 5.86 1.06 10.38
N VAL A 46 5.57 0.20 9.42
CA VAL A 46 4.23 0.05 8.86
C VAL A 46 3.73 -1.33 9.27
N SER A 47 2.58 -1.39 9.92
CA SER A 47 1.93 -2.65 10.24
C SER A 47 0.57 -2.73 9.58
N TYR A 48 0.18 -3.92 9.11
CA TYR A 48 -1.14 -4.15 8.56
C TYR A 48 -1.76 -5.38 9.21
N THR A 49 -2.99 -5.24 9.69
CA THR A 49 -3.78 -6.33 10.24
C THR A 49 -4.84 -6.75 9.23
N ALA A 50 -4.73 -7.99 8.76
CA ALA A 50 -5.62 -8.58 7.76
C ALA A 50 -6.18 -9.93 8.23
N ARG A 51 -7.05 -10.51 7.40
CA ARG A 51 -7.60 -11.86 7.65
C ARG A 51 -6.59 -12.95 7.32
N THR A 52 -5.68 -12.68 6.39
CA THR A 52 -4.65 -13.62 5.95
C THR A 52 -3.26 -12.99 6.06
N ALA A 53 -2.23 -13.83 6.23
CA ALA A 53 -0.84 -13.37 6.31
C ALA A 53 -0.37 -12.73 5.00
N ASP A 54 -0.80 -13.27 3.86
CA ASP A 54 -0.45 -12.77 2.54
C ASP A 54 -1.03 -11.38 2.29
N GLU A 55 -2.31 -11.19 2.60
CA GLU A 55 -2.97 -9.88 2.53
C GLU A 55 -2.30 -8.86 3.46
N ALA A 56 -1.99 -9.24 4.70
CA ALA A 56 -1.28 -8.36 5.63
C ALA A 56 0.09 -7.93 5.09
N ARG A 57 0.85 -8.86 4.51
CA ARG A 57 2.15 -8.55 3.89
C ARG A 57 2.00 -7.61 2.71
N ASN A 58 1.14 -7.95 1.75
CA ASN A 58 0.95 -7.17 0.54
C ASN A 58 0.47 -5.74 0.85
N LEU A 59 -0.49 -5.59 1.77
CA LEU A 59 -1.03 -4.29 2.14
C LEU A 59 -0.08 -3.47 3.02
N SER A 60 0.77 -4.11 3.83
CA SER A 60 1.85 -3.41 4.54
C SER A 60 2.88 -2.80 3.58
N LEU A 61 3.20 -3.51 2.49
CA LEU A 61 4.10 -3.02 1.45
C LEU A 61 3.46 -1.91 0.60
N LEU A 62 2.18 -2.04 0.28
CA LEU A 62 1.41 -0.98 -0.37
C LEU A 62 1.45 0.30 0.46
N ARG A 63 1.16 0.20 1.77
CA ARG A 63 1.19 1.36 2.66
C ARG A 63 2.57 1.98 2.77
N ALA A 64 3.62 1.17 2.79
CA ALA A 64 5.00 1.66 2.76
C ALA A 64 5.30 2.48 1.49
N ALA A 65 4.82 2.04 0.33
CA ALA A 65 5.00 2.76 -0.93
C ALA A 65 4.26 4.12 -0.90
N GLU A 66 3.01 4.14 -0.43
CA GLU A 66 2.23 5.37 -0.30
C GLU A 66 2.87 6.38 0.65
N LEU A 67 3.35 5.90 1.81
CA LEU A 67 4.05 6.73 2.78
C LEU A 67 5.30 7.37 2.17
N THR A 68 6.03 6.60 1.36
CA THR A 68 7.23 7.05 0.65
C THR A 68 6.90 8.19 -0.32
N GLN A 69 5.84 8.03 -1.10
CA GLN A 69 5.35 9.06 -2.02
C GLN A 69 4.84 10.30 -1.27
N ALA A 70 4.10 10.12 -0.18
CA ALA A 70 3.59 11.21 0.65
C ALA A 70 4.70 12.04 1.30
N GLN A 71 5.82 11.39 1.66
CA GLN A 71 7.01 12.03 2.20
C GLN A 71 7.92 12.66 1.11
N GLY A 72 7.64 12.45 -0.17
CA GLY A 72 8.44 12.98 -1.28
C GLY A 72 9.70 12.20 -1.59
N TYR A 73 9.77 10.93 -1.19
CA TYR A 73 10.87 10.02 -1.53
C TYR A 73 10.52 9.18 -2.77
N ASN A 74 11.55 8.65 -3.44
CA ASN A 74 11.38 7.89 -4.69
C ASN A 74 11.37 6.37 -4.48
N TYR A 75 11.98 5.90 -3.40
CA TYR A 75 12.05 4.48 -3.09
C TYR A 75 12.02 4.26 -1.59
N PHE A 76 11.70 3.03 -1.23
CA PHE A 76 11.78 2.56 0.12
C PHE A 76 12.51 1.22 0.17
N ARG A 77 13.13 0.95 1.32
CA ARG A 77 13.82 -0.30 1.59
C ARG A 77 13.22 -0.97 2.80
N VAL A 78 12.87 -2.24 2.66
CA VAL A 78 12.48 -3.09 3.78
C VAL A 78 13.74 -3.44 4.59
N ILE A 79 13.73 -3.09 5.87
CA ILE A 79 14.84 -3.29 6.81
C ILE A 79 14.58 -4.52 7.69
N GLY A 80 13.31 -4.82 7.94
CA GLY A 80 12.89 -6.00 8.67
C GLY A 80 11.40 -6.22 8.46
N SER A 81 10.97 -7.47 8.55
CA SER A 81 9.56 -7.83 8.53
C SER A 81 9.27 -8.90 9.57
N GLU A 82 8.15 -8.74 10.27
CA GLU A 82 7.66 -9.71 11.22
C GLU A 82 6.21 -10.01 10.88
N THR A 83 5.85 -11.29 10.83
CA THR A 83 4.46 -11.73 10.63
C THR A 83 4.01 -12.47 11.88
N SER A 84 3.06 -11.89 12.59
CA SER A 84 2.47 -12.43 13.81
C SER A 84 1.06 -12.93 13.50
N GLY A 85 0.86 -14.25 13.54
CA GLY A 85 -0.44 -14.89 13.42
C GLY A 85 -0.70 -15.74 14.65
N GLN A 86 -1.61 -15.30 15.53
CA GLN A 86 -2.06 -16.12 16.65
C GLN A 86 -2.83 -17.33 16.08
N ASN A 87 -2.32 -18.52 16.36
CA ASN A 87 -2.75 -19.83 15.86
C ASN A 87 -4.22 -19.97 15.41
N ALA A 88 -4.35 -20.57 14.22
CA ALA A 88 -5.54 -21.07 13.55
C ALA A 88 -6.75 -21.33 14.46
N ARG A 89 -7.74 -20.43 14.40
CA ARG A 89 -9.18 -20.76 14.33
C ARG A 89 -10.08 -19.51 14.32
N ARG A 90 -9.65 -18.35 14.87
CA ARG A 90 -10.50 -17.10 14.94
C ARG A 90 -9.73 -15.76 15.05
N SER A 91 -8.50 -15.64 14.58
CA SER A 91 -7.67 -14.46 14.88
C SER A 91 -7.11 -13.78 13.63
N ASN A 92 -7.12 -12.45 13.63
CA ASN A 92 -6.52 -11.62 12.57
C ASN A 92 -5.00 -11.80 12.56
N VAL A 93 -4.39 -11.70 11.38
CA VAL A 93 -2.94 -11.79 11.17
C VAL A 93 -2.38 -10.39 10.99
N SER A 94 -1.31 -10.06 11.71
CA SER A 94 -0.62 -8.77 11.60
C SER A 94 0.76 -8.97 11.00
N THR A 95 1.13 -8.15 10.02
CA THR A 95 2.52 -8.06 9.53
C THR A 95 3.05 -6.66 9.78
N SER A 96 4.22 -6.56 10.40
CA SER A 96 4.97 -5.32 10.55
C SER A 96 6.16 -5.32 9.59
N VAL A 97 6.44 -4.17 8.99
CA VAL A 97 7.57 -3.96 8.08
C VAL A 97 8.25 -2.67 8.48
N GLY A 98 9.53 -2.76 8.83
CA GLY A 98 10.40 -1.60 9.04
C GLY A 98 10.91 -1.09 7.69
N VAL A 99 10.71 0.19 7.41
CA VAL A 99 10.97 0.79 6.11
C VAL A 99 11.85 2.02 6.26
N GLY A 100 12.95 2.05 5.51
CA GLY A 100 13.78 3.24 5.34
C GLY A 100 13.46 3.90 4.00
N VAL A 101 13.17 5.18 4.01
CA VAL A 101 12.89 5.96 2.80
C VAL A 101 14.16 6.68 2.34
N GLY A 102 14.19 7.22 1.13
CA GLY A 102 15.39 7.89 0.64
C GLY A 102 15.24 8.49 -0.74
N SER A 103 15.91 9.64 -0.94
CA SER A 103 16.01 10.33 -2.21
C SER A 103 17.41 10.12 -2.76
N GLY A 104 17.69 8.89 -3.18
CA GLY A 104 18.98 8.53 -3.77
C GLY A 104 18.98 8.85 -5.26
N GLY A 105 19.82 9.79 -5.68
CA GLY A 105 20.13 10.01 -7.09
C GLY A 105 20.95 8.84 -7.64
N GLY A 106 20.40 8.14 -8.62
CA GLY A 106 21.11 7.28 -9.59
C GLY A 106 21.94 6.13 -9.01
N TYR A 107 21.48 4.90 -9.21
CA TYR A 107 22.34 3.71 -9.20
C TYR A 107 23.32 3.78 -10.38
N ARG A 108 24.42 4.52 -10.26
CA ARG A 108 25.57 4.38 -11.18
C ARG A 108 26.33 3.12 -10.77
N ARG A 109 26.01 2.00 -11.42
CA ARG A 109 26.94 0.88 -11.59
C ARG A 109 28.17 1.40 -12.34
N GLY A 110 29.31 1.43 -11.67
CA GLY A 110 30.64 1.41 -12.31
C GLY A 110 31.06 -0.03 -12.55
#